data_AF-A0AAD4TDI4-F1
#
_entry.id   AF-A0AAD4TDI4-F1
#
_cell.length_a   1.000
_cell.length_b   1.000
_cell.length_c   1.000
_cell.angle_alpha   90.00
_cell.angle_beta   90.00
_cell.angle_gamma   90.00
#
_symmetry.space_group_name_H-M   'P 1'
#
loop_
_entity.id
_entity.type
_entity.pdbx_description
1 polymer ?
#
loop_
_entity_poly.entity_id
_entity_poly.type
_entity_poly.pdbx_seq_one_letter_code
_entity_poly.pdbx_strand_id
1 'polypeptide(L)'
;MNHCRKMKVGFQKILNASSSSTCYSNPNPNFFNSSKTLSSKTLFFTPSSFSILRKRGLNIKSNQIHTVVSAMSSSSYKPEQARVPPAVPVPSPLITKFKIALCQLSVTEDKERNIAHARKAIQEAAEKGAELVLLPEIWNSPYSNDSFPVYAEDIDAGGDASPSTAMLSEVARTLKITIVGGSIPERCGDRLYNACCVFGKDGILKAKHRKIHLFDIDIPGKITFMESKTLTPGETPTIVDTDVGRIGIGICYDIRFQELATIYASRGAHLLCYPGAFNMTTGPLHWELLQRARAVDNQLYVATCSPARDASAGYTAWGHSTLVGPFGEVLATTEHDEAIVISEIDYSLLDLRRTNLPLEKQRRGDLYQLVDIQRLNSPAT
;
A
#
# COMPACT_ATOMS: atom_id res chain seq x y z
N MET A 1 47.84 27.41 32.89
CA MET A 1 48.02 26.50 31.73
C MET A 1 46.72 26.54 30.93
N ASN A 2 46.52 27.56 30.10
CA ASN A 2 46.78 27.58 28.65
C ASN A 2 46.01 26.50 27.87
N HIS A 3 45.23 26.79 26.82
CA HIS A 3 44.71 28.06 26.31
C HIS A 3 43.57 27.76 25.31
N CYS A 4 42.56 28.62 25.31
CA CYS A 4 41.48 28.82 24.35
C CYS A 4 41.95 29.08 22.89
N ARG A 5 41.19 28.67 21.85
CA ARG A 5 40.96 29.37 20.53
C ARG A 5 40.02 28.53 19.62
N LYS A 6 38.77 28.95 19.34
CA LYS A 6 38.27 29.83 18.23
C LYS A 6 38.81 29.49 16.82
N MET A 7 37.93 29.14 15.87
CA MET A 7 37.48 30.04 14.78
C MET A 7 36.43 29.41 13.83
N LYS A 8 35.43 30.23 13.48
CA LYS A 8 34.50 30.14 12.34
C LYS A 8 35.15 30.75 11.07
N VAL A 9 34.47 30.56 9.93
CA VAL A 9 34.51 31.33 8.65
C VAL A 9 35.53 30.81 7.60
N GLY A 10 35.22 30.62 6.32
CA GLY A 10 34.00 30.91 5.56
C GLY A 10 34.04 30.51 4.08
N PHE A 11 32.98 30.95 3.38
CA PHE A 11 32.80 31.01 1.93
C PHE A 11 33.84 31.94 1.27
N GLN A 12 34.38 31.57 0.09
CA GLN A 12 34.32 32.34 -1.18
C GLN A 12 35.20 31.69 -2.29
N LYS A 13 34.59 31.53 -3.47
CA LYS A 13 35.10 31.42 -4.87
C LYS A 13 36.60 31.27 -5.14
N ILE A 14 36.93 30.45 -6.16
CA ILE A 14 37.69 30.89 -7.35
C ILE A 14 37.21 30.09 -8.60
N LEU A 15 37.08 30.84 -9.69
CA LEU A 15 36.74 30.49 -11.07
C LEU A 15 38.02 30.38 -11.92
N ASN A 16 37.90 29.70 -13.07
CA ASN A 16 38.73 29.76 -14.30
C ASN A 16 40.09 29.03 -14.23
N ALA A 17 40.60 28.39 -15.29
CA ALA A 17 40.17 28.03 -16.65
C ALA A 17 41.18 26.96 -17.13
N SER A 18 40.86 26.01 -18.01
CA SER A 18 41.09 26.07 -19.47
C SER A 18 41.28 24.59 -19.92
N SER A 19 40.41 24.00 -20.73
CA SER A 19 40.29 24.05 -22.21
C SER A 19 41.05 22.93 -22.94
N SER A 20 40.30 22.00 -23.54
CA SER A 20 40.44 21.46 -24.92
C SER A 20 39.29 20.46 -25.11
N SER A 21 38.20 20.70 -25.86
CA SER A 21 37.95 21.07 -27.26
C SER A 21 38.31 19.99 -28.30
N THR A 22 37.28 19.27 -28.77
CA THR A 22 37.00 18.87 -30.17
C THR A 22 35.47 18.57 -30.22
N CYS A 23 34.62 19.47 -30.71
CA CYS A 23 34.27 19.79 -32.10
C CYS A 23 33.52 18.68 -32.86
N TYR A 24 32.18 18.82 -32.93
CA TYR A 24 31.41 18.65 -34.17
C TYR A 24 30.30 19.73 -34.23
N SER A 25 30.32 20.49 -35.31
CA SER A 25 29.46 21.62 -35.70
C SER A 25 28.40 21.14 -36.71
N ASN A 26 27.08 21.35 -36.49
CA ASN A 26 26.21 22.51 -36.85
C ASN A 26 25.60 22.38 -38.28
N PRO A 27 24.58 23.14 -38.75
CA PRO A 27 23.46 23.94 -38.16
C PRO A 27 22.07 23.59 -38.81
N ASN A 28 20.87 24.12 -38.49
CA ASN A 28 20.35 25.52 -38.58
C ASN A 28 18.83 25.57 -38.15
N PRO A 29 18.13 26.74 -38.08
CA PRO A 29 17.39 27.16 -36.87
C PRO A 29 15.96 27.76 -37.14
N ASN A 30 15.42 28.44 -36.12
CA ASN A 30 14.34 29.47 -36.08
C ASN A 30 13.00 29.02 -35.47
N PHE A 31 12.63 29.58 -34.30
CA PHE A 31 11.76 30.77 -34.22
C PHE A 31 11.64 31.31 -32.78
N PHE A 32 11.39 32.61 -32.69
CA PHE A 32 11.53 33.54 -31.56
C PHE A 32 10.40 33.52 -30.50
N ASN A 33 10.78 33.89 -29.27
CA ASN A 33 10.09 34.67 -28.21
C ASN A 33 8.58 34.96 -28.29
N SER A 34 7.87 34.79 -27.16
CA SER A 34 7.53 35.94 -26.30
C SER A 34 6.90 35.52 -24.96
N SER A 35 7.24 36.29 -23.94
CA SER A 35 6.76 36.27 -22.56
C SER A 35 5.38 36.95 -22.42
N LYS A 36 4.58 36.51 -21.45
CA LYS A 36 3.67 37.37 -20.67
C LYS A 36 3.15 36.65 -19.42
N THR A 37 3.48 37.24 -18.29
CA THR A 37 2.96 36.97 -16.94
C THR A 37 1.52 37.45 -16.82
N LEU A 38 0.62 36.61 -16.28
CA LEU A 38 -0.74 37.00 -15.89
C LEU A 38 -0.86 36.99 -14.36
N SER A 39 -1.09 38.17 -13.79
CA SER A 39 -1.43 38.38 -12.38
C SER A 39 -2.91 38.08 -12.16
N SER A 40 -3.19 37.18 -11.21
CA SER A 40 -4.54 36.92 -10.69
C SER A 40 -4.96 38.07 -9.76
N LYS A 41 -6.07 38.75 -10.09
CA LYS A 41 -6.77 39.67 -9.19
C LYS A 41 -8.10 39.05 -8.76
N THR A 42 -8.19 38.77 -7.48
CA THR A 42 -9.40 38.38 -6.74
C THR A 42 -10.43 39.51 -6.76
N LEU A 43 -11.67 39.23 -7.17
CA LEU A 43 -12.81 40.14 -7.01
C LEU A 43 -13.70 39.64 -5.87
N PHE A 44 -13.84 40.46 -4.83
CA PHE A 44 -14.83 40.32 -3.76
C PHE A 44 -16.18 40.86 -4.25
N PHE A 45 -17.25 40.11 -4.01
CA PHE A 45 -18.64 40.58 -4.16
C PHE A 45 -19.18 41.05 -2.80
N THR A 46 -19.70 42.26 -2.74
CA THR A 46 -20.58 42.74 -1.67
C THR A 46 -21.93 43.16 -2.28
N PRO A 47 -23.07 42.94 -1.60
CA PRO A 47 -24.38 43.31 -2.15
C PRO A 47 -24.84 44.65 -1.56
N SER A 48 -25.28 45.58 -2.41
CA SER A 48 -26.09 46.69 -1.94
C SER A 48 -27.14 47.11 -2.99
N SER A 49 -28.38 47.03 -2.53
CA SER A 49 -29.43 48.05 -2.65
C SER A 49 -29.86 48.49 -4.04
N PHE A 50 -31.03 48.02 -4.47
CA PHE A 50 -31.99 48.87 -5.19
C PHE A 50 -33.41 48.59 -4.71
N SER A 51 -34.07 49.66 -4.25
CA SER A 51 -35.49 49.70 -3.94
C SER A 51 -36.16 50.79 -4.77
N ILE A 52 -37.46 50.56 -5.01
CA ILE A 52 -38.51 51.51 -5.45
C ILE A 52 -38.74 51.66 -6.95
N LEU A 53 -39.81 51.01 -7.44
CA LEU A 53 -40.89 51.71 -8.16
C LEU A 53 -42.24 50.99 -8.00
N ARG A 54 -43.27 51.82 -7.80
CA ARG A 54 -44.60 51.50 -7.30
C ARG A 54 -45.58 51.19 -8.44
N LYS A 55 -46.60 50.39 -8.10
CA LYS A 55 -47.96 50.32 -8.66
C LYS A 55 -48.14 49.66 -10.04
N ARG A 56 -48.76 48.48 -10.02
CA ARG A 56 -50.06 48.23 -10.65
C ARG A 56 -50.74 47.06 -9.93
N GLY A 57 -51.93 47.32 -9.41
CA GLY A 57 -52.73 46.32 -8.73
C GLY A 57 -53.28 45.31 -9.72
N LEU A 58 -53.10 44.04 -9.41
CA LEU A 58 -53.87 42.94 -9.98
C LEU A 58 -54.14 41.96 -8.83
N ASN A 59 -55.42 41.85 -8.51
CA ASN A 59 -56.00 40.99 -7.51
C ASN A 59 -56.05 39.57 -8.10
N ILE A 60 -55.17 38.67 -7.67
CA ILE A 60 -55.21 37.25 -8.07
C ILE A 60 -55.36 36.40 -6.82
N LYS A 61 -56.46 35.65 -6.85
CA LYS A 61 -57.00 34.78 -5.82
C LYS A 61 -55.98 33.74 -5.37
N SER A 62 -56.01 33.46 -4.07
CA SER A 62 -55.38 32.32 -3.42
C SER A 62 -55.79 31.01 -4.10
N ASN A 63 -54.89 30.41 -4.86
CA ASN A 63 -55.00 29.02 -5.29
C ASN A 63 -53.81 28.26 -4.72
N GLN A 64 -54.15 27.32 -3.83
CA GLN A 64 -53.48 26.05 -3.56
C GLN A 64 -52.00 26.00 -3.96
N ILE A 65 -51.14 26.25 -2.97
CA ILE A 65 -49.78 25.72 -2.99
C ILE A 65 -49.93 24.20 -2.80
N HIS A 66 -50.10 23.49 -3.91
CA HIS A 66 -49.81 22.07 -3.94
C HIS A 66 -48.32 21.95 -3.65
N THR A 67 -48.02 21.47 -2.44
CA THR A 67 -46.71 20.93 -2.09
C THR A 67 -46.43 19.78 -3.05
N VAL A 68 -45.79 20.08 -4.18
CA VAL A 68 -45.06 19.08 -4.94
C VAL A 68 -43.87 18.75 -4.05
N VAL A 69 -44.08 17.80 -3.14
CA VAL A 69 -42.98 16.96 -2.68
C VAL A 69 -42.49 16.31 -3.96
N SER A 70 -41.49 16.94 -4.59
CA SER A 70 -40.71 16.29 -5.63
C SER A 70 -40.22 15.01 -4.96
N ALA A 71 -40.83 13.89 -5.31
CA ALA A 71 -40.27 12.59 -5.06
C ALA A 71 -38.84 12.70 -5.59
N MET A 72 -37.87 12.79 -4.67
CA MET A 72 -36.48 12.69 -5.04
C MET A 72 -36.41 11.37 -5.80
N SER A 73 -36.13 11.43 -7.10
CA SER A 73 -35.99 10.24 -7.93
C SER A 73 -35.12 9.28 -7.13
N SER A 74 -35.67 8.13 -6.74
CA SER A 74 -34.91 7.09 -6.08
C SER A 74 -33.64 6.91 -6.90
N SER A 75 -32.49 7.25 -6.33
CA SER A 75 -31.21 7.20 -7.04
C SER A 75 -31.12 5.86 -7.76
N SER A 76 -31.05 5.89 -9.09
CA SER A 76 -31.04 4.68 -9.91
C SER A 76 -29.79 3.83 -9.67
N TYR A 77 -28.81 4.35 -8.93
CA TYR A 77 -27.48 3.77 -8.78
C TYR A 77 -27.44 2.49 -7.95
N LYS A 78 -28.38 2.28 -7.01
CA LYS A 78 -28.43 1.08 -6.14
C LYS A 78 -27.04 0.66 -5.58
N PRO A 79 -26.27 1.57 -4.95
CA PRO A 79 -24.88 1.33 -4.56
C PRO A 79 -24.68 0.09 -3.66
N GLU A 80 -25.64 -0.21 -2.80
CA GLU A 80 -25.67 -1.38 -1.94
C GLU A 80 -25.68 -2.71 -2.71
N GLN A 81 -26.15 -2.71 -3.97
CA GLN A 81 -26.18 -3.87 -4.84
C GLN A 81 -24.89 -4.05 -5.64
N ALA A 82 -23.99 -3.05 -5.65
CA ALA A 82 -22.76 -3.11 -6.42
C ALA A 82 -21.75 -4.14 -5.89
N ARG A 83 -22.00 -4.70 -4.70
CA ARG A 83 -21.19 -5.71 -4.04
C ARG A 83 -22.09 -6.77 -3.43
N VAL A 84 -21.73 -8.04 -3.64
CA VAL A 84 -22.48 -9.17 -3.11
C VAL A 84 -21.53 -10.12 -2.37
N PRO A 85 -21.66 -10.30 -1.04
CA PRO A 85 -22.59 -9.58 -0.15
C PRO A 85 -22.31 -8.06 -0.08
N PRO A 86 -23.18 -7.24 0.53
CA PRO A 86 -22.93 -5.81 0.73
C PRO A 86 -21.64 -5.53 1.52
N ALA A 87 -21.12 -4.31 1.41
CA ALA A 87 -19.97 -3.90 2.22
C ALA A 87 -20.35 -3.86 3.71
N VAL A 88 -19.46 -4.32 4.59
CA VAL A 88 -19.67 -4.22 6.05
C VAL A 88 -19.20 -2.86 6.56
N PRO A 89 -19.77 -2.35 7.66
CA PRO A 89 -19.20 -1.22 8.37
C PRO A 89 -17.75 -1.50 8.75
N VAL A 90 -16.90 -0.48 8.60
CA VAL A 90 -15.49 -0.55 9.01
C VAL A 90 -15.47 -0.61 10.54
N PRO A 91 -14.85 -1.64 11.14
CA PRO A 91 -14.82 -1.76 12.59
C PRO A 91 -13.95 -0.66 13.20
N SER A 92 -14.32 -0.16 14.39
CA SER A 92 -13.49 0.81 15.10
C SER A 92 -12.17 0.16 15.55
N PRO A 93 -11.00 0.65 15.12
CA PRO A 93 -9.72 0.11 15.53
C PRO A 93 -9.41 0.52 16.98
N LEU A 94 -8.62 -0.27 17.71
CA LEU A 94 -8.24 0.04 19.10
C LEU A 94 -7.37 1.31 19.19
N ILE A 95 -6.54 1.54 18.17
CA ILE A 95 -5.76 2.77 18.01
C ILE A 95 -6.03 3.37 16.63
N THR A 96 -6.05 4.70 16.54
CA THR A 96 -6.39 5.45 15.31
C THR A 96 -5.20 6.16 14.69
N LYS A 97 -4.12 6.36 15.46
CA LYS A 97 -2.83 6.85 14.97
C LYS A 97 -1.70 6.00 15.53
N PHE A 98 -0.77 5.57 14.68
CA PHE A 98 0.36 4.75 15.06
C PHE A 98 1.45 4.77 13.98
N LYS A 99 2.65 4.30 14.31
CA LYS A 99 3.73 4.16 13.33
C LYS A 99 3.78 2.76 12.75
N ILE A 100 3.90 2.68 11.44
CA ILE A 100 4.25 1.46 10.70
C ILE A 100 5.73 1.53 10.28
N ALA A 101 6.43 0.40 10.35
CA ALA A 101 7.74 0.23 9.75
C ALA A 101 7.71 -0.77 8.60
N LEU A 102 8.36 -0.43 7.50
CA LEU A 102 8.60 -1.33 6.36
C LEU A 102 10.09 -1.67 6.34
N CYS A 103 10.41 -2.93 6.62
CA CYS A 103 11.80 -3.38 6.71
C CYS A 103 12.23 -3.98 5.37
N GLN A 104 12.87 -3.18 4.52
CA GLN A 104 13.46 -3.63 3.27
C GLN A 104 14.77 -4.36 3.57
N LEU A 105 14.74 -5.69 3.59
CA LEU A 105 15.86 -6.53 4.01
C LEU A 105 16.69 -7.02 2.82
N SER A 106 18.02 -7.04 2.97
CA SER A 106 18.87 -7.90 2.13
C SER A 106 18.62 -9.35 2.51
N VAL A 107 18.44 -10.20 1.49
CA VAL A 107 18.16 -11.62 1.65
C VAL A 107 19.34 -12.42 1.09
N THR A 108 19.80 -13.40 1.86
CA THR A 108 20.93 -14.25 1.50
C THR A 108 20.50 -15.71 1.36
N GLU A 109 21.43 -16.59 0.96
CA GLU A 109 21.20 -18.04 0.94
C GLU A 109 21.22 -18.68 2.34
N ASP A 110 21.71 -17.97 3.36
CA ASP A 110 21.77 -18.45 4.74
C ASP A 110 20.48 -18.07 5.48
N LYS A 111 19.62 -19.08 5.71
CA LYS A 111 18.35 -18.90 6.41
C LYS A 111 18.52 -18.37 7.84
N GLU A 112 19.47 -18.91 8.59
CA GLU A 112 19.69 -18.50 10.00
C GLU A 112 20.14 -17.05 10.06
N ARG A 113 21.02 -16.65 9.15
CA ARG A 113 21.42 -15.25 8.99
C ARG A 113 20.24 -14.35 8.65
N ASN A 114 19.37 -14.77 7.73
CA ASN A 114 18.18 -14.01 7.36
C ASN A 114 17.22 -13.83 8.55
N ILE A 115 16.99 -14.89 9.34
CA ILE A 115 16.14 -14.84 10.56
C ILE A 115 16.74 -13.92 11.62
N ALA A 116 18.03 -14.03 11.90
CA ALA A 116 18.72 -13.15 12.85
C ALA A 116 18.68 -11.68 12.38
N HIS A 117 18.84 -11.46 11.07
CA HIS A 117 18.79 -10.13 10.49
C HIS A 117 17.38 -9.51 10.56
N ALA A 118 16.34 -10.26 10.19
CA ALA A 118 14.95 -9.82 10.31
C ALA A 118 14.59 -9.47 11.76
N ARG A 119 15.00 -10.29 12.73
CA ARG A 119 14.83 -10.00 14.17
C ARG A 119 15.41 -8.64 14.54
N LYS A 120 16.66 -8.37 14.14
CA LYS A 120 17.34 -7.09 14.43
C LYS A 120 16.59 -5.91 13.82
N ALA A 121 16.15 -6.03 12.57
CA ALA A 121 15.39 -4.97 11.90
C ALA A 121 14.04 -4.71 12.60
N ILE A 122 13.34 -5.75 13.04
CA ILE A 122 12.09 -5.61 13.82
C ILE A 122 12.36 -4.89 15.16
N GLN A 123 13.42 -5.27 15.86
CA GLN A 123 13.81 -4.62 17.12
C GLN A 123 14.12 -3.13 16.91
N GLU A 124 14.91 -2.79 15.89
CA GLU A 124 15.22 -1.40 15.55
C GLU A 124 13.95 -0.59 15.20
N ALA A 125 13.01 -1.19 14.46
CA ALA A 125 11.73 -0.57 14.14
C ALA A 125 10.91 -0.28 15.41
N ALA A 126 10.84 -1.24 16.33
CA ALA A 126 10.13 -1.08 17.60
C ALA A 126 10.78 -0.02 18.51
N GLU A 127 12.11 0.04 18.56
CA GLU A 127 12.86 1.08 19.29
C GLU A 127 12.52 2.50 18.77
N LYS A 128 12.24 2.61 17.48
CA LYS A 128 11.79 3.86 16.83
C LYS A 128 10.27 4.11 16.97
N GLY A 129 9.57 3.26 17.71
CA GLY A 129 8.17 3.40 18.10
C GLY A 129 7.17 2.81 17.10
N ALA A 130 7.59 1.91 16.21
CA ALA A 130 6.65 1.20 15.34
C ALA A 130 5.73 0.28 16.16
N GLU A 131 4.43 0.34 15.89
CA GLU A 131 3.44 -0.58 16.47
C GLU A 131 3.02 -1.68 15.49
N LEU A 132 3.31 -1.47 14.20
CA LEU A 132 3.13 -2.43 13.11
C LEU A 132 4.44 -2.53 12.33
N VAL A 133 4.92 -3.75 12.10
CA VAL A 133 6.06 -4.03 11.21
C VAL A 133 5.61 -4.87 10.02
N LEU A 134 6.06 -4.52 8.83
CA LEU A 134 5.88 -5.30 7.60
C LEU A 134 7.24 -5.78 7.08
N LEU A 135 7.41 -7.09 6.97
CA LEU A 135 8.56 -7.73 6.32
C LEU A 135 8.30 -7.99 4.81
N PRO A 136 9.34 -8.28 4.01
CA PRO A 136 9.18 -8.47 2.57
C PRO A 136 8.77 -9.89 2.16
N GLU A 137 8.47 -10.09 0.87
CA GLU A 137 8.18 -11.42 0.31
C GLU A 137 9.43 -12.31 0.32
N ILE A 138 9.26 -13.59 0.70
CA ILE A 138 10.30 -14.63 0.76
C ILE A 138 11.59 -14.09 1.40
N TRP A 139 11.45 -13.54 2.61
CA TRP A 139 12.57 -12.86 3.28
C TRP A 139 13.56 -13.83 3.92
N ASN A 140 13.17 -15.09 4.13
CA ASN A 140 13.98 -16.09 4.82
C ASN A 140 14.90 -16.90 3.88
N SER A 141 14.80 -16.72 2.56
CA SER A 141 15.49 -17.55 1.56
C SER A 141 15.57 -16.88 0.18
N PRO A 142 16.42 -17.38 -0.75
CA PRO A 142 16.42 -16.88 -2.12
C PRO A 142 15.09 -17.09 -2.84
N TYR A 143 14.67 -16.13 -3.66
CA TYR A 143 13.45 -16.23 -4.47
C TYR A 143 13.71 -17.05 -5.74
N SER A 144 13.57 -18.37 -5.66
CA SER A 144 13.71 -19.26 -6.82
C SER A 144 12.93 -20.57 -6.65
N ASN A 145 12.51 -21.16 -7.78
CA ASN A 145 11.81 -22.45 -7.80
C ASN A 145 12.61 -23.60 -7.20
N ASP A 146 13.95 -23.56 -7.29
CA ASP A 146 14.83 -24.59 -6.72
C ASP A 146 15.02 -24.40 -5.20
N SER A 147 14.93 -23.16 -4.73
CA SER A 147 15.04 -22.83 -3.30
C SER A 147 13.76 -23.17 -2.54
N PHE A 148 12.57 -22.91 -3.09
CA PHE A 148 11.33 -23.05 -2.31
C PHE A 148 11.18 -24.39 -1.57
N PRO A 149 11.43 -25.57 -2.18
CA PRO A 149 11.29 -26.84 -1.47
C PRO A 149 12.32 -27.04 -0.36
N VAL A 150 13.55 -26.55 -0.55
CA VAL A 150 14.67 -26.70 0.40
C VAL A 150 14.45 -25.81 1.63
N TYR A 151 13.93 -24.60 1.41
CA TYR A 151 13.76 -23.61 2.48
C TYR A 151 12.36 -23.62 3.10
N ALA A 152 11.42 -24.42 2.58
CA ALA A 152 10.07 -24.46 3.10
C ALA A 152 9.98 -24.94 4.55
N GLU A 153 9.10 -24.31 5.31
CA GLU A 153 8.85 -24.59 6.72
C GLU A 153 7.43 -25.07 6.94
N ASP A 154 7.25 -25.98 7.90
CA ASP A 154 5.91 -26.41 8.33
C ASP A 154 5.40 -25.46 9.42
N ILE A 155 4.65 -24.46 8.98
CA ILE A 155 4.12 -23.40 9.84
C ILE A 155 3.14 -23.96 10.88
N ASP A 156 2.38 -25.01 10.53
CA ASP A 156 1.35 -25.58 11.40
C ASP A 156 1.96 -26.49 12.47
N ALA A 157 3.08 -27.17 12.16
CA ALA A 157 3.87 -27.89 13.16
C ALA A 157 4.56 -26.95 14.16
N GLY A 158 4.95 -25.75 13.73
CA GLY A 158 5.57 -24.73 14.58
C GLY A 158 6.94 -25.12 15.15
N GLY A 159 7.44 -24.32 16.10
CA GLY A 159 8.73 -24.57 16.76
C GLY A 159 9.89 -24.70 15.78
N ASP A 160 10.70 -25.76 15.93
CA ASP A 160 11.86 -26.03 15.08
C ASP A 160 11.48 -26.38 13.63
N ALA A 161 10.23 -26.77 13.36
CA ALA A 161 9.73 -27.01 12.01
C ALA A 161 9.42 -25.70 11.26
N SER A 162 9.27 -24.59 11.99
CA SER A 162 9.17 -23.25 11.43
C SER A 162 9.89 -22.19 12.27
N PRO A 163 11.24 -22.18 12.26
CA PRO A 163 12.04 -21.22 13.02
C PRO A 163 11.76 -19.76 12.61
N SER A 164 11.37 -19.52 11.35
CA SER A 164 11.02 -18.17 10.89
C SER A 164 9.78 -17.65 11.60
N THR A 165 8.71 -18.45 11.69
CA THR A 165 7.46 -18.03 12.36
C THR A 165 7.57 -18.06 13.88
N ALA A 166 8.35 -18.99 14.45
CA ALA A 166 8.65 -19.02 15.87
C ALA A 166 9.36 -17.73 16.32
N MET A 167 10.34 -17.25 15.54
CA MET A 167 11.00 -15.97 15.79
C MET A 167 10.00 -14.81 15.76
N LEU A 168 9.14 -14.75 14.74
CA LEU A 168 8.16 -13.65 14.60
C LEU A 168 7.18 -13.63 15.77
N SER A 169 6.66 -14.79 16.19
CA SER A 169 5.77 -14.93 17.35
C SER A 169 6.44 -14.42 18.64
N GLU A 170 7.67 -14.85 18.90
CA GLU A 170 8.43 -14.46 20.10
C GLU A 170 8.73 -12.97 20.14
N VAL A 171 9.18 -12.39 19.02
CA VAL A 171 9.51 -10.96 18.93
C VAL A 171 8.26 -10.09 19.00
N ALA A 172 7.15 -10.48 18.36
CA ALA A 172 5.88 -9.76 18.46
C ALA A 172 5.40 -9.65 19.91
N ARG A 173 5.45 -10.76 20.67
CA ARG A 173 5.10 -10.80 22.09
C ARG A 173 6.05 -9.97 22.96
N THR A 174 7.35 -10.09 22.72
CA THR A 174 8.38 -9.43 23.54
C THR A 174 8.33 -7.91 23.37
N LEU A 175 8.18 -7.46 22.12
CA LEU A 175 8.13 -6.03 21.79
C LEU A 175 6.71 -5.44 21.89
N LYS A 176 5.68 -6.28 22.03
CA LYS A 176 4.25 -5.90 22.08
C LYS A 176 3.81 -5.11 20.84
N ILE A 177 4.20 -5.60 19.66
CA ILE A 177 3.87 -5.01 18.35
C ILE A 177 3.12 -6.01 17.48
N THR A 178 2.36 -5.52 16.51
CA THR A 178 1.79 -6.36 15.46
C THR A 178 2.84 -6.56 14.36
N ILE A 179 2.97 -7.78 13.84
CA ILE A 179 3.90 -8.09 12.76
C ILE A 179 3.13 -8.73 11.60
N VAL A 180 3.17 -8.10 10.43
CA VAL A 180 2.88 -8.76 9.15
C VAL A 180 4.20 -9.33 8.65
N GLY A 181 4.36 -10.63 8.84
CA GLY A 181 5.61 -11.37 8.76
C GLY A 181 6.18 -11.58 7.37
N GLY A 182 5.87 -10.69 6.42
CA GLY A 182 6.31 -10.85 5.03
C GLY A 182 5.80 -12.16 4.48
N SER A 183 6.58 -12.85 3.65
CA SER A 183 6.28 -14.24 3.35
C SER A 183 7.48 -15.16 3.42
N ILE A 184 7.22 -16.45 3.56
CA ILE A 184 8.18 -17.55 3.49
C ILE A 184 7.62 -18.68 2.63
N PRO A 185 8.46 -19.59 2.09
CA PRO A 185 7.97 -20.84 1.54
C PRO A 185 7.40 -21.70 2.67
N GLU A 186 6.14 -22.11 2.56
CA GLU A 186 5.45 -22.98 3.50
C GLU A 186 5.35 -24.38 2.91
N ARG A 187 5.58 -25.41 3.74
CA ARG A 187 5.30 -26.80 3.44
C ARG A 187 4.02 -27.24 4.14
N CYS A 188 3.10 -27.86 3.40
CA CYS A 188 1.88 -28.45 3.94
C CYS A 188 1.63 -29.78 3.21
N GLY A 189 2.07 -30.88 3.83
CA GLY A 189 2.20 -32.18 3.16
C GLY A 189 3.11 -32.08 1.93
N ASP A 190 2.63 -32.57 0.78
CA ASP A 190 3.36 -32.55 -0.49
C ASP A 190 3.28 -31.20 -1.22
N ARG A 191 2.51 -30.25 -0.69
CA ARG A 191 2.30 -28.94 -1.32
C ARG A 191 3.20 -27.88 -0.71
N LEU A 192 3.59 -26.94 -1.55
CA LEU A 192 4.35 -25.76 -1.19
C LEU A 192 3.54 -24.50 -1.45
N TYR A 193 3.65 -23.50 -0.58
CA TYR A 193 2.94 -22.24 -0.71
C TYR A 193 3.89 -21.05 -0.47
N ASN A 194 3.54 -19.88 -1.00
CA ASN A 194 4.13 -18.60 -0.58
C ASN A 194 3.22 -18.02 0.50
N ALA A 195 3.63 -18.05 1.76
CA ALA A 195 2.75 -17.81 2.90
C ALA A 195 3.19 -16.62 3.76
N CYS A 196 2.25 -15.72 4.05
CA CYS A 196 2.39 -14.57 4.94
C CYS A 196 1.63 -14.81 6.25
N CYS A 197 2.34 -14.78 7.37
CA CYS A 197 1.77 -14.89 8.71
C CYS A 197 1.62 -13.53 9.37
N VAL A 198 0.51 -13.31 10.09
CA VAL A 198 0.28 -12.10 10.89
C VAL A 198 0.25 -12.46 12.36
N PHE A 199 1.09 -11.81 13.16
CA PHE A 199 1.19 -12.01 14.60
C PHE A 199 0.67 -10.79 15.36
N GLY A 200 -0.14 -11.02 16.39
CA GLY A 200 -0.61 -9.99 17.30
C GLY A 200 0.45 -9.60 18.34
N LYS A 201 0.16 -8.56 19.13
CA LYS A 201 1.04 -8.08 20.23
C LYS A 201 1.27 -9.13 21.32
N ASP A 202 0.45 -10.17 21.36
CA ASP A 202 0.53 -11.34 22.24
C ASP A 202 1.44 -12.45 21.68
N GLY A 203 1.92 -12.32 20.45
CA GLY A 203 2.66 -13.35 19.71
C GLY A 203 1.78 -14.43 19.08
N ILE A 204 0.45 -14.32 19.19
CA ILE A 204 -0.47 -15.31 18.61
C ILE A 204 -0.55 -15.10 17.10
N LEU A 205 -0.49 -16.19 16.33
CA LEU A 205 -0.77 -16.20 14.91
C LEU A 205 -2.24 -15.85 14.67
N LYS A 206 -2.52 -14.65 14.15
CA LYS A 206 -3.87 -14.13 13.89
C LYS A 206 -4.39 -14.55 12.51
N ALA A 207 -3.50 -14.69 11.54
CA ALA A 207 -3.85 -15.13 10.20
C ALA A 207 -2.64 -15.70 9.45
N LYS A 208 -2.92 -16.59 8.49
CA LYS A 208 -1.97 -17.11 7.51
C LYS A 208 -2.57 -16.94 6.12
N HIS A 209 -1.94 -16.11 5.29
CA HIS A 209 -2.35 -15.86 3.91
C HIS A 209 -1.42 -16.63 2.97
N ARG A 210 -1.99 -17.47 2.10
CA ARG A 210 -1.24 -18.10 1.00
C ARG A 210 -1.51 -17.29 -0.28
N LYS A 211 -0.45 -16.91 -0.99
CA LYS A 211 -0.52 -16.12 -2.23
C LYS A 211 -1.52 -16.73 -3.20
N ILE A 212 -2.53 -15.95 -3.59
CA ILE A 212 -3.65 -16.46 -4.39
C ILE A 212 -3.25 -16.48 -5.86
N HIS A 213 -2.62 -15.42 -6.34
CA HIS A 213 -2.21 -15.29 -7.73
C HIS A 213 -0.70 -15.55 -7.85
N LEU A 214 -0.35 -16.73 -8.35
CA LEU A 214 1.05 -17.10 -8.57
C LEU A 214 1.67 -16.28 -9.72
N PHE A 215 2.96 -15.99 -9.58
CA PHE A 215 3.71 -15.19 -10.53
C PHE A 215 4.17 -16.01 -11.74
N ASP A 216 3.25 -16.20 -12.68
CA ASP A 216 3.49 -16.86 -13.96
C ASP A 216 3.53 -15.81 -15.07
N ILE A 217 4.74 -15.39 -15.46
CA ILE A 217 4.95 -14.43 -16.54
C ILE A 217 6.01 -14.91 -17.53
N ASP A 218 5.83 -14.51 -18.78
CA ASP A 218 6.82 -14.66 -19.82
C ASP A 218 6.89 -13.35 -20.62
N ILE A 219 7.96 -12.59 -20.41
CA ILE A 219 8.27 -11.35 -21.13
C ILE A 219 9.50 -11.65 -21.98
N PRO A 220 9.34 -11.95 -23.28
CA PRO A 220 10.44 -12.36 -24.15
C PRO A 220 11.65 -11.43 -24.08
N GLY A 221 12.82 -12.02 -23.84
CA GLY A 221 14.09 -11.30 -23.74
C GLY A 221 14.28 -10.45 -22.47
N LYS A 222 13.37 -10.53 -21.49
CA LYS A 222 13.48 -9.77 -20.23
C LYS A 222 13.37 -10.64 -19.00
N ILE A 223 12.24 -11.32 -18.80
CA ILE A 223 11.99 -12.13 -17.60
C ILE A 223 10.96 -13.21 -17.90
N THR A 224 11.29 -14.44 -17.54
CA THR A 224 10.36 -15.57 -17.53
C THR A 224 10.43 -16.19 -16.14
N PHE A 225 9.30 -16.26 -15.46
CA PHE A 225 9.20 -16.90 -14.15
C PHE A 225 7.85 -17.59 -14.05
N MET A 226 7.85 -18.84 -13.58
CA MET A 226 6.66 -19.66 -13.44
C MET A 226 6.65 -20.22 -12.02
N GLU A 227 6.08 -19.46 -11.09
CA GLU A 227 5.99 -19.82 -9.67
C GLU A 227 5.13 -21.09 -9.49
N SER A 228 4.15 -21.31 -10.36
CA SER A 228 3.28 -22.51 -10.36
C SER A 228 3.98 -23.83 -10.67
N LYS A 229 5.23 -23.81 -11.14
CA LYS A 229 6.02 -25.04 -11.31
C LYS A 229 6.35 -25.71 -9.97
N THR A 230 6.40 -24.92 -8.90
CA THR A 230 6.80 -25.40 -7.58
C THR A 230 5.76 -25.08 -6.50
N LEU A 231 5.11 -23.91 -6.56
CA LEU A 231 4.16 -23.47 -5.55
C LEU A 231 2.71 -23.75 -5.95
N THR A 232 1.87 -23.93 -4.94
CA THR A 232 0.42 -24.09 -5.03
C THR A 232 -0.24 -22.75 -4.70
N PRO A 233 -1.28 -22.31 -5.44
CA PRO A 233 -2.02 -21.09 -5.11
C PRO A 233 -2.80 -21.25 -3.80
N GLY A 234 -2.94 -20.15 -3.07
CA GLY A 234 -3.90 -20.03 -1.98
C GLY A 234 -5.34 -19.96 -2.50
N GLU A 235 -6.27 -20.36 -1.65
CA GLU A 235 -7.69 -20.51 -2.04
C GLU A 235 -8.61 -19.48 -1.36
N THR A 236 -8.07 -18.62 -0.49
CA THR A 236 -8.88 -17.73 0.36
C THR A 236 -8.29 -16.32 0.47
N PRO A 237 -9.09 -15.27 0.19
CA PRO A 237 -8.78 -13.91 0.62
C PRO A 237 -8.58 -13.85 2.13
N THR A 238 -7.53 -13.14 2.57
CA THR A 238 -7.19 -13.05 4.00
C THR A 238 -7.35 -11.63 4.51
N ILE A 239 -8.29 -11.48 5.44
CA ILE A 239 -8.52 -10.24 6.18
C ILE A 239 -8.50 -10.56 7.68
N VAL A 240 -7.80 -9.74 8.46
CA VAL A 240 -7.54 -10.03 9.86
C VAL A 240 -7.72 -8.80 10.73
N ASP A 241 -8.39 -8.97 11.86
CA ASP A 241 -8.48 -7.95 12.90
C ASP A 241 -7.23 -8.01 13.79
N THR A 242 -6.61 -6.85 13.95
CA THR A 242 -5.41 -6.66 14.77
C THR A 242 -5.61 -5.44 15.68
N ASP A 243 -4.68 -5.23 16.62
CA ASP A 243 -4.73 -4.08 17.51
C ASP A 243 -4.61 -2.75 16.77
N VAL A 244 -3.99 -2.76 15.59
CA VAL A 244 -3.81 -1.57 14.73
C VAL A 244 -4.91 -1.43 13.68
N GLY A 245 -5.97 -2.24 13.77
CA GLY A 245 -7.12 -2.24 12.86
C GLY A 245 -7.19 -3.47 11.96
N ARG A 246 -8.17 -3.44 11.04
CA ARG A 246 -8.42 -4.53 10.10
C ARG A 246 -7.50 -4.42 8.89
N ILE A 247 -6.73 -5.48 8.62
CA ILE A 247 -5.72 -5.54 7.56
C ILE A 247 -6.11 -6.58 6.51
N GLY A 248 -6.10 -6.18 5.23
CA GLY A 248 -6.15 -7.11 4.11
C GLY A 248 -4.74 -7.50 3.66
N ILE A 249 -4.49 -8.79 3.43
CA ILE A 249 -3.17 -9.31 3.05
C ILE A 249 -3.20 -9.79 1.59
N GLY A 250 -2.23 -9.35 0.80
CA GLY A 250 -1.91 -9.97 -0.48
C GLY A 250 -0.41 -10.13 -0.59
N ILE A 251 0.09 -10.95 -1.50
CA ILE A 251 1.54 -11.09 -1.74
C ILE A 251 1.84 -10.75 -3.20
N CYS A 252 2.69 -9.74 -3.38
CA CYS A 252 3.31 -9.38 -4.65
C CYS A 252 2.34 -9.28 -5.82
N TYR A 253 2.23 -10.35 -6.62
CA TYR A 253 1.40 -10.43 -7.81
C TYR A 253 -0.09 -10.22 -7.52
N ASP A 254 -0.55 -10.52 -6.30
CA ASP A 254 -1.91 -10.23 -5.84
C ASP A 254 -2.30 -8.74 -6.00
N ILE A 255 -1.33 -7.82 -5.93
CA ILE A 255 -1.59 -6.39 -6.11
C ILE A 255 -2.11 -6.07 -7.52
N ARG A 256 -1.88 -6.93 -8.53
CA ARG A 256 -2.36 -6.70 -9.90
C ARG A 256 -3.86 -6.92 -10.05
N PHE A 257 -4.49 -7.64 -9.13
CA PHE A 257 -5.90 -8.03 -9.17
C PHE A 257 -6.71 -7.08 -8.28
N GLN A 258 -7.27 -6.04 -8.89
CA GLN A 258 -7.99 -4.97 -8.18
C GLN A 258 -9.22 -5.48 -7.42
N GLU A 259 -9.84 -6.57 -7.91
CA GLU A 259 -10.99 -7.23 -7.32
C GLU A 259 -10.70 -7.66 -5.88
N LEU A 260 -9.48 -8.16 -5.62
CA LEU A 260 -9.06 -8.58 -4.29
C LEU A 260 -9.01 -7.40 -3.30
N ALA A 261 -8.44 -6.27 -3.73
CA ALA A 261 -8.42 -5.05 -2.93
C ALA A 261 -9.82 -4.49 -2.68
N THR A 262 -10.70 -4.55 -3.67
CA THR A 262 -12.10 -4.13 -3.51
C THR A 262 -12.86 -5.06 -2.56
N ILE A 263 -12.59 -6.38 -2.58
CA ILE A 263 -13.12 -7.32 -1.57
C ILE A 263 -12.65 -6.91 -0.17
N TYR A 264 -11.36 -6.64 0.03
CA TYR A 264 -10.84 -6.23 1.33
C TYR A 264 -11.46 -4.92 1.84
N ALA A 265 -11.63 -3.93 0.96
CA ALA A 265 -12.36 -2.70 1.29
C ALA A 265 -13.81 -2.99 1.70
N SER A 266 -14.50 -3.86 0.95
CA SER A 266 -15.88 -4.28 1.23
C SER A 266 -16.03 -5.05 2.54
N ARG A 267 -14.95 -5.71 2.99
CA ARG A 267 -14.87 -6.41 4.27
C ARG A 267 -14.36 -5.51 5.41
N GLY A 268 -14.25 -4.20 5.19
CA GLY A 268 -13.95 -3.21 6.23
C GLY A 268 -12.46 -3.05 6.55
N ALA A 269 -11.56 -3.37 5.61
CA ALA A 269 -10.13 -3.10 5.80
C ALA A 269 -9.86 -1.59 6.01
N HIS A 270 -8.80 -1.29 6.74
CA HIS A 270 -8.22 0.04 6.88
C HIS A 270 -6.93 0.18 6.07
N LEU A 271 -6.16 -0.91 6.05
CA LEU A 271 -4.83 -1.03 5.47
C LEU A 271 -4.77 -2.30 4.63
N LEU A 272 -4.13 -2.21 3.47
CA LEU A 272 -3.70 -3.37 2.69
C LEU A 272 -2.19 -3.52 2.82
N CYS A 273 -1.72 -4.72 3.16
CA CYS A 273 -0.30 -5.04 3.20
C CYS A 273 0.05 -6.01 2.07
N TYR A 274 1.07 -5.64 1.30
CA TYR A 274 1.62 -6.42 0.21
C TYR A 274 3.14 -6.61 0.37
N PRO A 275 3.60 -7.64 1.10
CA PRO A 275 4.95 -8.13 0.90
C PRO A 275 5.13 -8.48 -0.58
N GLY A 276 6.18 -8.00 -1.23
CA GLY A 276 6.39 -8.33 -2.64
C GLY A 276 7.74 -7.95 -3.21
N ALA A 277 8.26 -8.79 -4.09
CA ALA A 277 9.51 -8.57 -4.81
C ALA A 277 9.24 -8.38 -6.30
N PHE A 278 8.98 -7.15 -6.75
CA PHE A 278 8.90 -6.87 -8.20
C PHE A 278 10.31 -6.90 -8.81
N ASN A 279 10.45 -7.29 -10.08
CA ASN A 279 11.74 -7.29 -10.77
C ASN A 279 12.05 -5.95 -11.45
N MET A 280 13.27 -5.83 -11.98
CA MET A 280 13.77 -4.65 -12.71
C MET A 280 13.01 -4.29 -13.99
N THR A 281 12.19 -5.19 -14.55
CA THR A 281 11.34 -4.88 -15.72
C THR A 281 10.01 -4.28 -15.29
N THR A 282 9.34 -4.93 -14.33
CA THR A 282 7.98 -4.54 -13.91
C THR A 282 7.97 -3.48 -12.81
N GLY A 283 9.00 -3.41 -11.98
CA GLY A 283 9.13 -2.47 -10.86
C GLY A 283 9.00 -1.01 -11.29
N PRO A 284 9.88 -0.51 -12.19
CA PRO A 284 9.85 0.88 -12.64
C PRO A 284 8.52 1.33 -13.25
N LEU A 285 7.76 0.40 -13.83
CA LEU A 285 6.52 0.69 -14.56
C LEU A 285 5.28 0.56 -13.68
N HIS A 286 5.26 -0.42 -12.78
CA HIS A 286 4.03 -0.86 -12.14
C HIS A 286 4.05 -0.79 -10.62
N TRP A 287 5.21 -0.77 -9.96
CA TRP A 287 5.27 -0.88 -8.51
C TRP A 287 4.55 0.29 -7.81
N GLU A 288 4.91 1.54 -8.15
CA GLU A 288 4.26 2.74 -7.59
C GLU A 288 2.83 2.92 -8.11
N LEU A 289 2.61 2.66 -9.40
CA LEU A 289 1.30 2.83 -10.03
C LEU A 289 0.24 1.95 -9.35
N LEU A 290 0.54 0.66 -9.15
CA LEU A 290 -0.43 -0.29 -8.61
C LEU A 290 -0.78 0.01 -7.16
N GLN A 291 0.21 0.28 -6.30
CA GLN A 291 -0.05 0.64 -4.90
C GLN A 291 -0.93 1.89 -4.77
N ARG A 292 -0.66 2.93 -5.57
CA ARG A 292 -1.44 4.17 -5.58
C ARG A 292 -2.85 3.94 -6.09
N ALA A 293 -3.02 3.13 -7.13
CA ALA A 293 -4.33 2.73 -7.63
C ALA A 293 -5.14 1.98 -6.55
N ARG A 294 -4.55 0.98 -5.87
CA ARG A 294 -5.23 0.26 -4.79
C ARG A 294 -5.65 1.18 -3.65
N ALA A 295 -4.80 2.13 -3.27
CA ALA A 295 -5.11 3.10 -2.22
C ALA A 295 -6.25 4.05 -2.61
N VAL A 296 -6.17 4.68 -3.79
CA VAL A 296 -7.09 5.73 -4.20
C VAL A 296 -8.49 5.20 -4.56
N ASP A 297 -8.57 4.03 -5.23
CA ASP A 297 -9.83 3.46 -5.70
C ASP A 297 -10.66 2.85 -4.56
N ASN A 298 -9.97 2.39 -3.51
CA ASN A 298 -10.59 1.74 -2.36
C ASN A 298 -10.62 2.63 -1.10
N GLN A 299 -9.98 3.81 -1.14
CA GLN A 299 -9.88 4.75 -0.03
C GLN A 299 -9.32 4.06 1.23
N LEU A 300 -8.15 3.45 1.07
CA LEU A 300 -7.40 2.69 2.08
C LEU A 300 -5.95 3.13 2.12
N TYR A 301 -5.26 2.86 3.23
CA TYR A 301 -3.80 2.83 3.22
C TYR A 301 -3.31 1.59 2.48
N VAL A 302 -2.15 1.68 1.83
CA VAL A 302 -1.47 0.54 1.21
C VAL A 302 0.00 0.56 1.62
N ALA A 303 0.46 -0.54 2.21
CA ALA A 303 1.85 -0.76 2.57
C ALA A 303 2.44 -1.88 1.70
N THR A 304 3.58 -1.63 1.08
CA THR A 304 4.33 -2.60 0.28
C THR A 304 5.73 -2.76 0.84
N CYS A 305 6.22 -3.99 0.97
CA CYS A 305 7.58 -4.23 1.48
C CYS A 305 8.30 -5.22 0.56
N SER A 306 9.42 -4.77 0.01
CA SER A 306 10.28 -5.51 -0.92
C SER A 306 11.59 -5.90 -0.25
N PRO A 307 12.22 -7.01 -0.66
CA PRO A 307 13.63 -7.21 -0.38
C PRO A 307 14.45 -6.07 -0.99
N ALA A 308 15.64 -5.82 -0.43
CA ALA A 308 16.63 -4.94 -1.03
C ALA A 308 17.12 -5.53 -2.36
N ARG A 309 17.61 -4.67 -3.25
CA ARG A 309 18.11 -5.08 -4.56
C ARG A 309 19.46 -5.75 -4.41
N ASP A 310 19.56 -6.99 -4.90
CA ASP A 310 20.82 -7.70 -5.08
C ASP A 310 21.01 -8.07 -6.56
N ALA A 311 22.04 -7.49 -7.18
CA ALA A 311 22.38 -7.75 -8.59
C ALA A 311 23.07 -9.11 -8.79
N SER A 312 23.54 -9.74 -7.72
CA SER A 312 24.14 -11.08 -7.75
C SER A 312 23.13 -12.20 -7.57
N ALA A 313 21.93 -11.89 -7.06
CA ALA A 313 20.85 -12.85 -6.89
C ALA A 313 20.23 -13.28 -8.23
N GLY A 314 19.77 -14.54 -8.32
CA GLY A 314 19.07 -15.06 -9.49
C GLY A 314 17.77 -14.34 -9.83
N TYR A 315 17.16 -13.66 -8.83
CA TYR A 315 16.02 -12.77 -9.00
C TYR A 315 16.33 -11.40 -8.40
N THR A 316 16.60 -10.40 -9.26
CA THR A 316 16.92 -9.04 -8.83
C THR A 316 15.66 -8.25 -8.50
N ALA A 317 15.43 -8.03 -7.20
CA ALA A 317 14.31 -7.24 -6.70
C ALA A 317 14.45 -5.74 -7.03
N TRP A 318 13.30 -5.08 -7.17
CA TRP A 318 13.20 -3.65 -7.44
C TRP A 318 13.57 -2.83 -6.21
N GLY A 319 13.13 -3.24 -5.01
CA GLY A 319 13.21 -2.46 -3.78
C GLY A 319 12.01 -1.51 -3.63
N HIS A 320 12.26 -0.31 -3.13
CA HIS A 320 11.26 0.76 -2.99
C HIS A 320 10.04 0.38 -2.15
N SER A 321 10.25 -0.25 -0.99
CA SER A 321 9.22 -0.45 0.03
C SER A 321 8.51 0.87 0.36
N THR A 322 7.19 0.91 0.26
CA THR A 322 6.43 2.15 0.21
C THR A 322 5.13 2.08 1.01
N LEU A 323 4.82 3.17 1.73
CA LEU A 323 3.52 3.45 2.32
C LEU A 323 2.79 4.51 1.50
N VAL A 324 1.54 4.21 1.13
CA VAL A 324 0.64 5.10 0.39
C VAL A 324 -0.58 5.42 1.24
N GLY A 325 -0.94 6.69 1.27
CA GLY A 325 -2.13 7.21 1.95
C GLY A 325 -3.41 7.09 1.10
N PRO A 326 -4.58 7.35 1.71
CA PRO A 326 -5.88 7.13 1.08
C PRO A 326 -6.24 8.13 -0.03
N PHE A 327 -5.45 9.19 -0.25
CA PHE A 327 -5.56 10.08 -1.41
C PHE A 327 -4.69 9.61 -2.58
N GLY A 328 -3.96 8.49 -2.43
CA GLY A 328 -3.01 7.98 -3.42
C GLY A 328 -1.65 8.68 -3.38
N GLU A 329 -1.36 9.38 -2.29
CA GLU A 329 -0.09 10.05 -1.99
C GLU A 329 0.93 9.07 -1.42
N VAL A 330 2.17 9.12 -1.89
CA VAL A 330 3.27 8.36 -1.29
C VAL A 330 3.69 9.09 -0.02
N LEU A 331 3.49 8.45 1.13
CA LEU A 331 3.81 9.02 2.45
C LEU A 331 5.27 8.77 2.83
N ALA A 332 5.78 7.59 2.51
CA ALA A 332 7.17 7.23 2.72
C ALA A 332 7.59 6.11 1.76
N THR A 333 8.82 6.17 1.27
CA THR A 333 9.39 5.16 0.36
C THR A 333 10.88 4.99 0.64
N THR A 334 11.39 3.76 0.46
CA THR A 334 12.82 3.51 0.42
C THR A 334 13.35 3.67 -1.01
N GLU A 335 14.68 3.70 -1.14
CA GLU A 335 15.35 3.44 -2.41
C GLU A 335 15.49 1.92 -2.63
N HIS A 336 16.54 1.48 -3.32
CA HIS A 336 16.76 0.06 -3.63
C HIS A 336 17.66 -0.67 -2.61
N ASP A 337 18.43 0.05 -1.81
CA ASP A 337 19.29 -0.51 -0.77
C ASP A 337 18.51 -0.95 0.47
N GLU A 338 19.13 -1.76 1.31
CA GLU A 338 18.58 -2.14 2.62
C GLU A 338 18.25 -0.90 3.47
N ALA A 339 17.02 -0.85 3.96
CA ALA A 339 16.54 0.28 4.74
C ALA A 339 15.30 -0.09 5.56
N ILE A 340 15.09 0.63 6.66
CA ILE A 340 13.83 0.63 7.40
C ILE A 340 13.22 2.02 7.25
N VAL A 341 12.03 2.08 6.66
CA VAL A 341 11.25 3.33 6.63
C VAL A 341 10.14 3.26 7.66
N ILE A 342 9.94 4.36 8.39
CA ILE A 342 8.93 4.48 9.44
C ILE A 342 8.06 5.69 9.10
N SER A 343 6.75 5.49 9.13
CA SER A 343 5.78 6.53 8.85
C SER A 343 4.56 6.38 9.75
N GLU A 344 3.88 7.49 10.01
CA GLU A 344 2.62 7.49 10.77
C GLU A 344 1.45 7.13 9.85
N ILE A 345 0.53 6.32 10.36
CA ILE A 345 -0.81 6.08 9.83
C ILE A 345 -1.79 6.86 10.71
N ASP A 346 -2.71 7.58 10.09
CA ASP A 346 -3.81 8.29 10.75
C ASP A 346 -5.14 7.92 10.09
N TYR A 347 -5.96 7.12 10.77
CA TYR A 347 -7.23 6.65 10.20
C TYR A 347 -8.30 7.74 10.09
N SER A 348 -8.14 8.90 10.74
CA SER A 348 -9.04 10.03 10.48
C SER A 348 -8.98 10.52 9.03
N LEU A 349 -7.86 10.24 8.32
CA LEU A 349 -7.73 10.53 6.89
C LEU A 349 -8.59 9.62 6.02
N LEU A 350 -8.89 8.38 6.45
CA LEU A 350 -9.84 7.50 5.76
C LEU A 350 -11.24 8.11 5.78
N ASP A 351 -11.68 8.55 6.95
CA ASP A 351 -13.01 9.15 7.14
C ASP A 351 -13.15 10.47 6.39
N LEU A 352 -12.11 11.32 6.44
CA LEU A 352 -12.05 12.55 5.66
C LEU A 352 -12.15 12.26 4.16
N ARG A 353 -11.37 11.28 3.66
CA ARG A 353 -11.37 10.89 2.25
C ARG A 353 -12.74 10.39 1.80
N ARG A 354 -13.37 9.51 2.57
CA ARG A 354 -14.69 8.94 2.29
C ARG A 354 -15.83 9.97 2.39
N THR A 355 -15.68 10.97 3.26
CA THR A 355 -16.62 12.09 3.38
C THR A 355 -16.53 13.01 2.17
N ASN A 356 -15.31 13.38 1.76
CA ASN A 356 -15.10 14.31 0.65
C ASN A 356 -15.39 13.67 -0.73
N LEU A 357 -15.15 12.37 -0.87
CA LEU A 357 -15.43 11.60 -2.08
C LEU A 357 -16.17 10.32 -1.73
N PRO A 358 -17.51 10.34 -1.62
CA PRO A 358 -18.29 9.20 -1.15
C PRO A 358 -18.53 8.17 -2.26
N LEU A 359 -17.44 7.52 -2.72
CA LEU A 359 -17.47 6.55 -3.83
C LEU A 359 -18.49 5.44 -3.58
N GLU A 360 -18.61 4.98 -2.34
CA GLU A 360 -19.57 3.96 -1.93
C GLU A 360 -21.01 4.34 -2.23
N LYS A 361 -21.39 5.62 -2.12
CA LYS A 361 -22.75 6.09 -2.42
C LYS A 361 -23.02 6.26 -3.92
N GLN A 362 -21.98 6.16 -4.74
CA GLN A 362 -22.00 6.48 -6.17
C GLN A 362 -21.82 5.24 -7.06
N ARG A 363 -21.55 4.06 -6.48
CA ARG A 363 -21.44 2.81 -7.24
C ARG A 363 -22.76 2.49 -7.95
N ARG A 364 -22.67 1.97 -9.18
CA ARG A 364 -23.82 1.62 -10.03
C ARG A 364 -24.16 0.13 -9.92
N GLY A 365 -24.68 -0.26 -8.75
CA GLY A 365 -25.14 -1.63 -8.50
C GLY A 365 -26.32 -2.07 -9.38
N ASP A 366 -26.97 -1.11 -10.05
CA ASP A 366 -27.92 -1.34 -11.13
C ASP A 366 -27.27 -1.76 -12.47
N LEU A 367 -25.96 -1.53 -12.65
CA LEU A 367 -25.23 -1.85 -13.88
C LEU A 367 -24.18 -2.95 -13.71
N TYR A 368 -23.51 -2.98 -12.56
CA TYR A 368 -22.43 -3.94 -12.30
C TYR A 368 -22.41 -4.39 -10.85
N GLN A 369 -21.86 -5.58 -10.63
CA GLN A 369 -21.68 -6.14 -9.29
C GLN A 369 -20.33 -6.84 -9.17
N LEU A 370 -19.67 -6.66 -8.03
CA LEU A 370 -18.55 -7.50 -7.61
C LEU A 370 -19.06 -8.58 -6.65
N VAL A 371 -18.83 -9.86 -6.97
CA VAL A 371 -19.30 -10.99 -6.18
C VAL A 371 -18.14 -11.61 -5.40
N ASP A 372 -18.21 -11.51 -4.08
CA ASP A 372 -17.34 -12.18 -3.13
C ASP A 372 -17.89 -13.58 -2.82
N ILE A 373 -17.47 -14.55 -3.62
CA ILE A 373 -17.97 -15.94 -3.58
C ILE A 373 -17.70 -16.60 -2.22
N GLN A 374 -16.55 -16.35 -1.62
CA GLN A 374 -16.20 -16.95 -0.33
C GLN A 374 -17.15 -16.48 0.77
N ARG A 375 -17.40 -15.17 0.86
CA ARG A 375 -18.30 -14.63 1.88
C ARG A 375 -19.76 -14.97 1.60
N LEU A 376 -20.16 -15.06 0.33
CA LEU A 376 -21.50 -15.48 -0.06
C LEU A 376 -21.83 -16.92 0.38
N ASN A 377 -20.84 -17.80 0.30
CA ASN A 377 -20.99 -19.21 0.66
C ASN A 377 -20.68 -19.50 2.14
N SER A 378 -20.19 -18.51 2.88
CA SER A 378 -19.97 -18.64 4.33
C SER A 378 -21.29 -18.49 5.07
N PRO A 379 -21.59 -19.33 6.08
CA PRO A 379 -22.74 -19.09 6.96
C PRO A 379 -22.63 -17.67 7.52
N ALA A 380 -23.74 -16.92 7.56
CA ALA A 380 -23.76 -15.62 8.23
C ALA A 380 -23.36 -15.84 9.70
N THR A 381 -22.15 -15.38 10.06
CA THR A 381 -21.64 -15.37 11.44
C THR A 381 -22.18 -14.20 12.21
#